data_AF-A0A0C3KVK5-F1
#
_entry.id   AF-A0A0C3KVK5-F1
#
_cell.length_a   1.000
_cell.length_b   1.000
_cell.length_c   1.000
_cell.angle_alpha   90.00
_cell.angle_beta   90.00
_cell.angle_gamma   90.00
#
_symmetry.space_group_name_H-M   'P 1'
#
loop_
_entity.id
_entity.type
_entity.pdbx_description
1 polymer ?
#
loop_
_entity_poly.entity_id
_entity_poly.type
_entity_poly.pdbx_seq_one_letter_code
_entity_poly.pdbx_strand_id
1 'polypeptide(L)'
;MSNLTILRSYARMTKPENLPPAILFNCSETCLTVFDAFPKAIFHFLVLPRVRPPLSVSELTDLRSLLKCERKTARAVLQDLNDEADSVKKMIQEEMLNRYGFQWQIWVGFHPAPSMEHLHLHVISSDLCSPKLKTKKHYNSFHPKLGFFQHLSDVLSWFDADQSYFEMMSQLRKIDYEPLLKEDLACWKCGRAMRNMPTLKEHLQEEWDGEGRKEKARIARK
;
A
#
# COMPACT_ATOMS: atom_id res chain seq x y z
N MET A 1 12.86 5.99 -21.49
CA MET A 1 13.22 4.90 -20.55
C MET A 1 12.26 4.96 -19.38
N SER A 2 11.42 3.94 -19.18
CA SER A 2 10.56 3.87 -18.00
C SER A 2 11.45 3.79 -16.76
N ASN A 3 11.40 4.80 -15.90
CA ASN A 3 12.22 4.89 -14.70
C ASN A 3 11.65 3.98 -13.59
N LEU A 4 11.54 2.68 -13.88
CA LEU A 4 10.93 1.68 -12.98
C LEU A 4 11.67 1.55 -11.65
N THR A 5 12.92 2.02 -11.59
CA THR A 5 13.84 1.85 -10.47
C THR A 5 13.99 3.11 -9.62
N ILE A 6 13.13 4.14 -9.79
CA ILE A 6 13.30 5.40 -9.05
C ILE A 6 13.23 5.19 -7.52
N LEU A 7 12.37 4.29 -7.03
CA LEU A 7 12.29 3.93 -5.62
C LEU A 7 13.58 3.28 -5.11
N ARG A 8 14.20 2.42 -5.92
CA ARG A 8 15.52 1.84 -5.63
C ARG A 8 16.58 2.93 -5.47
N SER A 9 16.55 3.96 -6.31
CA SER A 9 17.49 5.07 -6.20
C SER A 9 17.36 5.78 -4.86
N TYR A 10 16.14 6.01 -4.38
CA TYR A 10 15.88 6.59 -3.05
C TYR A 10 16.42 5.70 -1.94
N ALA A 11 16.08 4.41 -1.96
CA ALA A 11 16.47 3.44 -0.93
C ALA A 11 17.97 3.14 -0.84
N ARG A 12 18.74 3.48 -1.87
CA ARG A 12 20.21 3.38 -1.89
C ARG A 12 20.93 4.63 -1.42
N MET A 13 20.22 5.75 -1.19
CA MET A 13 20.87 6.97 -0.74
C MET A 13 21.48 6.78 0.65
N THR A 14 22.73 7.20 0.78
CA THR A 14 23.43 7.25 2.08
C THR A 14 22.80 8.30 2.99
N LYS A 15 22.42 9.43 2.40
CA LYS A 15 21.76 10.59 3.04
C LYS A 15 20.39 10.83 2.40
N PRO A 16 19.38 10.02 2.73
CA PRO A 16 18.02 10.18 2.18
C PRO A 16 17.39 11.53 2.52
N GLU A 17 17.83 12.20 3.59
CA GLU A 17 17.44 13.57 3.96
C GLU A 17 17.69 14.62 2.86
N ASN A 18 18.53 14.31 1.86
CA ASN A 18 18.74 15.16 0.69
C ASN A 18 17.59 15.07 -0.34
N LEU A 19 16.66 14.13 -0.18
CA LEU A 19 15.46 14.07 -1.02
C LEU A 19 14.59 15.30 -0.77
N PRO A 20 13.95 15.86 -1.82
CA PRO A 20 13.01 16.95 -1.64
C PRO A 20 11.93 16.61 -0.60
N PRO A 21 11.52 17.57 0.27
CA PRO A 21 10.43 17.36 1.24
C PRO A 21 9.08 16.99 0.59
N ALA A 22 8.90 17.30 -0.69
CA ALA A 22 7.74 16.86 -1.47
C ALA A 22 7.75 15.35 -1.80
N ILE A 23 8.88 14.67 -1.60
CA ILE A 23 9.08 13.24 -1.85
C ILE A 23 9.24 12.51 -0.53
N LEU A 24 10.19 12.94 0.30
CA LEU A 24 10.49 12.30 1.58
C LEU A 24 9.53 12.78 2.67
N PHE A 25 8.79 11.85 3.25
CA PHE A 25 7.97 12.11 4.43
C PHE A 25 8.74 11.84 5.72
N ASN A 26 9.36 10.65 5.82
CA ASN A 26 10.14 10.25 6.97
C ASN A 26 11.27 9.30 6.56
N CYS A 27 12.32 9.22 7.38
CA CYS A 27 13.41 8.27 7.22
C CYS A 27 13.79 7.69 8.58
N SER A 28 13.96 6.38 8.63
CA SER A 28 14.55 5.67 9.76
C SER A 28 15.84 4.96 9.35
N GLU A 29 16.45 4.22 10.27
CA GLU A 29 17.66 3.46 9.97
C GLU A 29 17.37 2.34 8.95
N THR A 30 16.19 1.73 9.02
CA THR A 30 15.77 0.57 8.23
C THR A 30 14.90 0.95 7.03
N CYS A 31 14.11 2.02 7.13
CA CYS A 31 13.07 2.34 6.14
C CYS A 31 13.12 3.80 5.64
N LEU A 32 12.53 4.02 4.47
CA LEU A 32 12.18 5.34 3.93
C LEU A 32 10.68 5.40 3.68
N THR A 33 10.02 6.42 4.20
CA THR A 33 8.63 6.71 3.89
C THR A 33 8.57 7.87 2.90
N VAL A 34 7.99 7.63 1.74
CA VAL A 34 7.82 8.63 0.68
C VAL A 34 6.36 8.84 0.31
N PHE A 35 6.04 10.03 -0.18
CA PHE A 35 4.74 10.29 -0.79
C PHE A 35 4.64 9.57 -2.14
N ASP A 36 3.52 8.89 -2.40
CA ASP A 36 3.27 8.36 -3.75
C ASP A 36 3.04 9.54 -4.71
N ALA A 37 3.83 9.62 -5.79
CA ALA A 37 3.73 10.71 -6.77
C ALA A 37 2.41 10.71 -7.57
N PHE A 38 1.69 9.59 -7.55
CA PHE A 38 0.41 9.37 -8.21
C PHE A 38 -0.60 8.77 -7.21
N PRO A 39 -0.94 9.48 -6.11
CA PRO A 39 -1.68 8.89 -5.00
C PRO A 39 -3.04 8.37 -5.45
N LYS A 40 -3.46 7.17 -5.03
CA LYS A 40 -4.75 6.58 -5.47
C LYS A 40 -5.91 6.86 -4.52
N ALA A 41 -5.62 7.44 -3.36
CA ALA A 41 -6.56 7.92 -2.35
C ALA A 41 -6.10 9.29 -1.82
N ILE A 42 -6.86 9.88 -0.89
CA ILE A 42 -6.48 11.13 -0.22
C ILE A 42 -5.10 11.02 0.45
N PHE A 43 -4.85 9.94 1.19
CA PHE A 43 -3.54 9.63 1.76
C PHE A 43 -2.96 8.39 1.07
N HIS A 44 -1.78 8.53 0.49
CA HIS A 44 -1.08 7.39 -0.11
C HIS A 44 0.43 7.56 0.00
N PHE A 45 1.03 6.69 0.79
CA PHE A 45 2.45 6.66 1.08
C PHE A 45 3.03 5.31 0.68
N LEU A 46 4.34 5.31 0.44
CA LEU A 46 5.12 4.10 0.20
C LEU A 46 6.20 4.01 1.28
N VAL A 47 6.24 2.88 1.98
CA VAL A 47 7.34 2.55 2.89
C VAL A 47 8.30 1.60 2.18
N LEU A 48 9.56 1.99 2.08
CA LEU A 48 10.62 1.32 1.34
C LEU A 48 11.68 0.81 2.32
N PRO A 49 12.10 -0.47 2.27
CA PRO A 49 13.24 -0.92 3.04
C PRO A 49 14.54 -0.39 2.42
N ARG A 50 15.45 0.13 3.23
CA ARG A 50 16.76 0.61 2.76
C ARG A 50 17.62 -0.56 2.31
N VAL A 51 18.48 -0.34 1.31
CA VAL A 51 19.43 -1.35 0.85
C VAL A 51 20.63 -1.37 1.78
N ARG A 52 20.70 -2.39 2.66
CA ARG A 52 21.76 -2.53 3.67
C ARG A 52 22.19 -4.00 3.80
N PRO A 53 23.49 -4.27 4.04
CA PRO A 53 23.96 -5.63 4.31
C PRO A 53 23.16 -6.30 5.44
N PRO A 54 22.85 -7.61 5.34
CA PRO A 54 23.30 -8.53 4.30
C PRO A 54 22.46 -8.49 3.00
N LEU A 55 21.38 -7.71 2.96
CA LEU A 55 20.47 -7.65 1.81
C LEU A 55 20.98 -6.71 0.73
N SER A 56 20.86 -7.14 -0.51
CA SER A 56 21.20 -6.34 -1.67
C SER A 56 19.95 -5.90 -2.43
N VAL A 57 20.17 -5.29 -3.58
CA VAL A 57 19.10 -4.82 -4.46
C VAL A 57 18.25 -5.98 -4.99
N SER A 58 18.83 -7.15 -5.25
CA SER A 58 18.10 -8.30 -5.81
C SER A 58 17.03 -8.79 -4.85
N GLU A 59 17.38 -8.96 -3.57
CA GLU A 59 16.47 -9.46 -2.54
C GLU A 59 15.34 -8.45 -2.25
N LEU A 60 15.61 -7.16 -2.43
CA LEU A 60 14.65 -6.07 -2.20
C LEU A 60 13.99 -5.56 -3.49
N THR A 61 13.92 -6.37 -4.55
CA THR A 61 13.28 -5.96 -5.81
C THR A 61 11.76 -5.90 -5.70
N ASP A 62 11.14 -6.87 -5.03
CA ASP A 62 9.71 -6.97 -4.77
C ASP A 62 9.44 -7.95 -3.62
N LEU A 63 8.17 -8.12 -3.23
CA LEU A 63 7.81 -8.99 -2.10
C LEU A 63 8.21 -10.44 -2.38
N ARG A 64 8.02 -10.90 -3.62
CA ARG A 64 8.39 -12.27 -4.03
C ARG A 64 9.88 -12.53 -3.85
N SER A 65 10.73 -11.56 -4.19
CA SER A 65 12.18 -11.65 -4.07
C SER A 65 12.60 -11.71 -2.60
N LEU A 66 11.97 -10.90 -1.73
CA LEU A 66 12.21 -10.94 -0.29
C LEU A 66 11.80 -12.29 0.31
N LEU A 67 10.63 -12.82 -0.06
CA LEU A 67 10.11 -14.08 0.49
C LEU A 67 10.92 -15.33 0.07
N LYS A 68 11.79 -15.22 -0.93
CA LYS A 68 12.75 -16.29 -1.30
C LYS A 68 14.00 -16.31 -0.42
N CYS A 69 14.23 -15.26 0.37
CA CYS A 69 15.35 -15.19 1.30
C CYS A 69 15.10 -16.11 2.50
N GLU A 70 16.09 -16.21 3.38
CA GLU A 70 15.91 -16.88 4.68
C GLU A 70 14.70 -16.30 5.42
N ARG A 71 13.81 -17.17 5.91
CA ARG A 71 12.54 -16.79 6.56
C ARG A 71 12.74 -15.76 7.67
N LYS A 72 13.77 -15.92 8.51
CA LYS A 72 14.05 -15.02 9.62
C LYS A 72 14.39 -13.60 9.14
N THR A 73 15.24 -13.51 8.12
CA THR A 73 15.63 -12.25 7.49
C THR A 73 14.45 -11.57 6.80
N ALA A 74 13.66 -12.33 6.02
CA ALA A 74 12.49 -11.81 5.35
C ALA A 74 11.43 -11.29 6.36
N ARG A 75 11.18 -12.05 7.43
CA ARG A 75 10.26 -11.65 8.50
C ARG A 75 10.73 -10.38 9.21
N ALA A 76 12.04 -10.25 9.49
CA ALA A 76 12.60 -9.07 10.13
C ALA A 76 12.37 -7.80 9.28
N VAL A 77 12.61 -7.86 7.97
CA VAL A 77 12.32 -6.72 7.06
C VAL A 77 10.83 -6.37 7.06
N LEU A 78 9.94 -7.37 7.00
CA LEU A 78 8.51 -7.13 7.03
C LEU A 78 8.04 -6.54 8.37
N GLN A 79 8.71 -6.88 9.48
CA GLN A 79 8.44 -6.29 10.79
C GLN A 79 8.91 -4.83 10.84
N ASP A 80 10.10 -4.51 10.32
CA ASP A 80 10.57 -3.12 10.21
C ASP A 80 9.58 -2.27 9.40
N LEU A 81 9.08 -2.82 8.27
CA LEU A 81 8.05 -2.15 7.46
C LEU A 81 6.72 -2.01 8.19
N ASN A 82 6.33 -2.99 9.02
CA ASN A 82 5.12 -2.92 9.83
C ASN A 82 5.20 -1.79 10.87
N ASP A 83 6.32 -1.70 11.58
CA ASP A 83 6.51 -0.72 12.66
C ASP A 83 6.55 0.71 12.10
N GLU A 84 7.20 0.91 10.96
CA GLU A 84 7.16 2.18 10.23
C GLU A 84 5.74 2.48 9.71
N ALA A 85 5.04 1.50 9.14
CA ALA A 85 3.66 1.69 8.67
C ALA A 85 2.68 2.04 9.79
N ASP A 86 2.84 1.49 11.00
CA ASP A 86 2.04 1.85 12.17
C ASP A 86 2.32 3.29 12.63
N SER A 87 3.56 3.76 12.52
CA SER A 87 3.92 5.16 12.76
C SER A 87 3.27 6.09 11.72
N VAL A 88 3.33 5.73 10.44
CA VAL A 88 2.68 6.48 9.35
C VAL A 88 1.16 6.50 9.51
N LYS A 89 0.54 5.37 9.90
CA LYS A 89 -0.90 5.28 10.18
C LYS A 89 -1.36 6.25 11.26
N LYS A 90 -0.62 6.37 12.37
CA LYS A 90 -0.93 7.32 13.44
C LYS A 90 -0.91 8.76 12.92
N MET A 91 0.12 9.12 12.16
CA MET A 91 0.22 10.45 11.55
C MET A 91 -0.92 10.75 10.57
N ILE A 92 -1.28 9.78 9.72
CA ILE A 92 -2.44 9.91 8.82
C ILE A 92 -3.72 10.09 9.63
N GLN A 93 -3.92 9.31 10.69
CA GLN A 93 -5.09 9.38 11.56
C GLN A 93 -5.24 10.73 12.26
N GLU A 94 -4.14 11.33 12.71
CA GLU A 94 -4.12 12.70 13.26
C GLU A 94 -4.49 13.72 12.18
N GLU A 95 -3.89 13.62 11.00
CA GLU A 95 -4.16 14.51 9.85
C GLU A 95 -5.60 14.38 9.34
N MET A 96 -6.18 13.18 9.37
CA MET A 96 -7.59 12.91 9.08
C MET A 96 -8.50 13.71 10.03
N LEU A 97 -8.24 13.67 11.33
CA LEU A 97 -9.00 14.45 12.31
C LEU A 97 -8.80 15.95 12.11
N ASN A 98 -7.56 16.40 11.94
CA ASN A 98 -7.23 17.82 11.83
C ASN A 98 -7.87 18.47 10.60
N ARG A 99 -7.84 17.80 9.44
CA ARG A 99 -8.33 18.38 8.18
C ARG A 99 -9.77 18.05 7.87
N TYR A 100 -10.23 16.87 8.25
CA TYR A 100 -11.54 16.36 7.85
C TYR A 100 -12.50 16.20 9.02
N GLY A 101 -12.03 16.18 10.26
CA GLY A 101 -12.87 16.08 11.47
C GLY A 101 -13.41 14.67 11.76
N PHE A 102 -12.89 13.65 11.08
CA PHE A 102 -13.20 12.23 11.33
C PHE A 102 -12.08 11.35 10.74
N GLN A 103 -12.05 10.09 11.15
CA GLN A 103 -11.11 9.10 10.63
C GLN A 103 -11.85 8.03 9.81
N TRP A 104 -11.16 7.46 8.84
CA TRP A 104 -11.62 6.30 8.07
C TRP A 104 -10.51 5.26 7.94
N GLN A 105 -10.81 4.13 7.30
CA GLN A 105 -9.89 3.00 7.26
C GLN A 105 -8.59 3.30 6.48
N ILE A 106 -7.50 2.70 6.92
CA ILE A 106 -6.20 2.72 6.26
C ILE A 106 -5.81 1.28 5.96
N TRP A 107 -5.49 0.99 4.70
CA TRP A 107 -4.99 -0.30 4.27
C TRP A 107 -3.47 -0.26 4.14
N VAL A 108 -2.86 -1.38 4.53
CA VAL A 108 -1.41 -1.58 4.49
C VAL A 108 -1.14 -2.90 3.79
N GLY A 109 -0.37 -2.87 2.70
CA GLY A 109 -0.15 -4.07 1.91
C GLY A 109 0.69 -3.88 0.65
N PHE A 110 0.85 -4.97 -0.09
CA PHE A 110 1.69 -5.06 -1.28
C PHE A 110 0.87 -5.40 -2.52
N HIS A 111 1.43 -5.05 -3.67
CA HIS A 111 1.01 -5.65 -4.93
C HIS A 111 1.92 -6.85 -5.26
N PRO A 112 1.36 -8.03 -5.60
CA PRO A 112 2.12 -9.23 -5.96
C PRO A 112 2.81 -9.09 -7.33
N ALA A 113 2.25 -8.27 -8.21
CA ALA A 113 2.83 -7.85 -9.48
C ALA A 113 3.05 -6.32 -9.47
N PRO A 114 4.12 -5.81 -8.83
CA PRO A 114 4.31 -4.38 -8.65
C PRO A 114 4.61 -3.67 -9.98
N SER A 115 4.22 -2.40 -10.06
CA SER A 115 4.44 -1.55 -11.25
C SER A 115 5.79 -0.84 -11.25
N MET A 116 6.46 -0.80 -10.10
CA MET A 116 7.82 -0.25 -9.93
C MET A 116 8.71 -1.32 -9.30
N GLU A 117 9.99 -1.27 -9.60
CA GLU A 117 11.00 -2.06 -8.92
C GLU A 117 11.39 -1.40 -7.60
N HIS A 118 11.86 -2.26 -6.70
CA HIS A 118 12.10 -2.05 -5.28
C HIS A 118 10.85 -2.32 -4.44
N LEU A 119 11.01 -3.15 -3.42
CA LEU A 119 9.95 -3.48 -2.47
C LEU A 119 9.37 -2.19 -1.89
N HIS A 120 8.04 -2.06 -1.96
CA HIS A 120 7.32 -0.92 -1.42
C HIS A 120 6.02 -1.39 -0.81
N LEU A 121 5.83 -1.05 0.46
CA LEU A 121 4.59 -1.26 1.17
C LEU A 121 3.69 -0.04 0.97
N HIS A 122 2.49 -0.26 0.46
CA HIS A 122 1.48 0.78 0.35
C HIS A 122 0.86 1.03 1.73
N VAL A 123 0.84 2.29 2.16
CA VAL A 123 0.00 2.77 3.27
C VAL A 123 -1.00 3.75 2.65
N ILE A 124 -2.24 3.30 2.49
CA ILE A 124 -3.25 4.00 1.67
C ILE A 124 -4.58 4.11 2.42
N SER A 125 -5.20 5.28 2.39
CA SER A 125 -6.53 5.47 2.96
C SER A 125 -7.62 4.84 2.07
N SER A 126 -8.69 4.31 2.69
CA SER A 126 -9.68 3.46 1.99
C SER A 126 -10.63 4.21 1.06
N ASP A 127 -10.62 5.55 1.06
CA ASP A 127 -11.54 6.39 0.28
C ASP A 127 -11.37 6.21 -1.24
N LEU A 128 -10.14 5.94 -1.70
CA LEU A 128 -9.79 5.89 -3.13
C LEU A 128 -10.29 7.13 -3.92
N CYS A 129 -10.43 8.28 -3.24
CA CYS A 129 -10.90 9.54 -3.79
C CYS A 129 -9.70 10.35 -4.28
N SER A 130 -9.25 10.05 -5.51
CA SER A 130 -8.11 10.77 -6.10
C SER A 130 -8.29 11.08 -7.59
N PRO A 131 -7.82 12.25 -8.07
CA PRO A 131 -7.74 12.53 -9.50
C PRO A 131 -6.77 11.59 -10.24
N LYS A 132 -5.79 10.98 -9.55
CA LYS A 132 -4.82 10.04 -10.14
C LYS A 132 -5.32 8.58 -10.16
N LEU A 133 -6.44 8.28 -9.49
CA LEU A 133 -7.19 7.05 -9.74
C LEU A 133 -7.92 7.18 -11.08
N LYS A 134 -7.37 6.57 -12.14
CA LYS A 134 -7.79 6.83 -13.54
C LYS A 134 -8.34 5.61 -14.27
N THR A 135 -7.79 4.43 -13.98
CA THR A 135 -8.07 3.23 -14.78
C THR A 135 -8.67 2.13 -13.90
N LYS A 136 -9.38 1.19 -14.54
CA LYS A 136 -9.88 -0.04 -13.89
C LYS A 136 -8.75 -0.77 -13.16
N LYS A 137 -7.58 -0.89 -13.81
CA LYS A 137 -6.37 -1.47 -13.21
C LYS A 137 -5.96 -0.76 -11.91
N HIS A 138 -5.97 0.58 -11.88
CA HIS A 138 -5.62 1.29 -10.64
C HIS A 138 -6.62 1.00 -9.51
N TYR A 139 -7.90 0.88 -9.82
CA TYR A 139 -8.91 0.60 -8.79
C TYR A 139 -8.81 -0.84 -8.30
N ASN A 140 -8.85 -1.81 -9.22
CA ASN A 140 -8.85 -3.23 -8.88
C ASN A 140 -7.58 -3.64 -8.14
N SER A 141 -6.44 -2.98 -8.37
CA SER A 141 -5.20 -3.30 -7.65
C SER A 141 -5.27 -2.99 -6.15
N PHE A 142 -6.10 -2.02 -5.74
CA PHE A 142 -6.30 -1.65 -4.33
C PHE A 142 -7.62 -2.16 -3.75
N HIS A 143 -8.44 -2.87 -4.54
CA HIS A 143 -9.70 -3.40 -4.04
C HIS A 143 -9.41 -4.52 -3.02
N PRO A 144 -9.75 -4.35 -1.73
CA PRO A 144 -9.26 -5.21 -0.64
C PRO A 144 -9.75 -6.65 -0.75
N LYS A 145 -10.88 -6.89 -1.44
CA LYS A 145 -11.49 -8.21 -1.58
C LYS A 145 -11.18 -8.93 -2.90
N LEU A 146 -10.46 -8.30 -3.84
CA LEU A 146 -10.15 -8.94 -5.13
C LEU A 146 -8.92 -9.87 -5.04
N GLY A 147 -8.14 -9.80 -3.96
CA GLY A 147 -6.94 -10.62 -3.77
C GLY A 147 -5.70 -10.13 -4.53
N PHE A 148 -5.76 -8.97 -5.20
CA PHE A 148 -4.55 -8.33 -5.74
C PHE A 148 -3.81 -7.49 -4.69
N PHE A 149 -4.51 -6.96 -3.69
CA PHE A 149 -3.89 -6.22 -2.60
C PHE A 149 -3.58 -7.18 -1.45
N GLN A 150 -2.30 -7.55 -1.30
CA GLN A 150 -1.86 -8.47 -0.25
C GLN A 150 -1.65 -7.70 1.04
N HIS A 151 -2.60 -7.80 1.96
CA HIS A 151 -2.52 -7.14 3.27
C HIS A 151 -1.27 -7.60 4.03
N LEU A 152 -0.55 -6.65 4.64
CA LEU A 152 0.68 -6.93 5.37
C LEU A 152 0.45 -7.94 6.52
N SER A 153 -0.69 -7.84 7.21
CA SER A 153 -1.09 -8.78 8.25
C SER A 153 -1.14 -10.23 7.74
N ASP A 154 -1.67 -10.43 6.53
CA ASP A 154 -1.81 -11.74 5.93
C ASP A 154 -0.44 -12.27 5.50
N VAL A 155 0.39 -11.41 4.91
CA VAL A 155 1.77 -11.77 4.53
C VAL A 155 2.58 -12.19 5.76
N LEU A 156 2.47 -11.47 6.88
CA LEU A 156 3.13 -11.82 8.14
C LEU A 156 2.61 -13.16 8.69
N SER A 157 1.30 -13.42 8.58
CA SER A 157 0.73 -14.69 9.08
C SER A 157 1.20 -15.91 8.29
N TRP A 158 1.67 -15.76 7.04
CA TRP A 158 2.26 -16.86 6.29
C TRP A 158 3.51 -17.43 6.98
N PHE A 159 4.23 -16.61 7.76
CA PHE A 159 5.42 -17.07 8.47
C PHE A 159 5.13 -18.03 9.62
N ASP A 160 3.90 -17.99 10.13
CA ASP A 160 3.42 -18.83 11.25
C ASP A 160 2.65 -20.06 10.75
N ALA A 161 2.37 -20.14 9.44
CA ALA A 161 1.76 -21.29 8.80
C ALA A 161 2.78 -22.42 8.54
N ASP A 162 2.28 -23.60 8.16
CA ASP A 162 3.14 -24.70 7.74
C ASP A 162 3.97 -24.33 6.48
N GLN A 163 5.06 -25.08 6.29
CA GLN A 163 6.02 -24.81 5.22
C GLN A 163 5.38 -24.88 3.83
N SER A 164 4.46 -25.82 3.60
CA SER A 164 3.83 -25.99 2.28
C SER A 164 2.91 -24.82 1.92
N TYR A 165 2.17 -24.30 2.91
CA TYR A 165 1.35 -23.12 2.73
C TYR A 165 2.19 -21.88 2.43
N PHE A 166 3.29 -21.68 3.17
CA PHE A 166 4.20 -20.56 2.91
C PHE A 166 4.81 -20.64 1.50
N GLU A 167 5.29 -21.82 1.08
CA GLU A 167 5.87 -22.03 -0.25
C GLU A 167 4.87 -21.74 -1.38
N MET A 168 3.60 -22.11 -1.18
CA MET A 168 2.53 -21.81 -2.13
C MET A 168 2.27 -20.30 -2.21
N MET A 169 2.04 -19.64 -1.07
CA MET A 169 1.68 -18.22 -1.03
C MET A 169 2.81 -17.30 -1.47
N SER A 170 4.07 -17.64 -1.14
CA SER A 170 5.26 -16.86 -1.49
C SER A 170 5.59 -16.87 -2.99
N GLN A 171 4.95 -17.74 -3.78
CA GLN A 171 5.21 -17.77 -5.23
C GLN A 171 4.82 -16.48 -5.93
N LEU A 172 3.74 -15.81 -5.50
CA LEU A 172 3.25 -14.52 -6.01
C LEU A 172 3.41 -14.38 -7.53
N ARG A 173 2.99 -15.40 -8.29
CA ARG A 173 3.26 -15.45 -9.74
C ARG A 173 2.33 -14.46 -10.42
N LYS A 174 2.88 -13.54 -11.22
CA LYS A 174 2.11 -12.50 -11.92
C LYS A 174 0.90 -13.06 -12.68
N ILE A 175 1.04 -14.22 -13.31
CA ILE A 175 -0.02 -14.89 -14.06
C ILE A 175 -1.26 -15.22 -13.22
N ASP A 176 -1.11 -15.45 -11.92
CA ASP A 176 -2.22 -15.76 -11.01
C ASP A 176 -3.01 -14.49 -10.63
N TYR A 177 -2.37 -13.32 -10.67
CA TYR A 177 -2.95 -12.07 -10.14
C TYR A 177 -3.33 -11.05 -11.22
N GLU A 178 -2.62 -11.00 -12.35
CA GLU A 178 -2.92 -10.06 -13.45
C GLU A 178 -4.35 -10.16 -14.00
N PRO A 179 -5.01 -11.33 -14.06
CA PRO A 179 -6.42 -11.42 -14.45
C PRO A 179 -7.35 -10.61 -13.55
N LEU A 180 -7.09 -10.56 -12.23
CA LEU A 180 -7.90 -9.84 -11.24
C LEU A 180 -8.02 -8.34 -11.55
N LEU A 181 -7.02 -7.77 -12.23
CA LEU A 181 -7.00 -6.37 -12.63
C LEU A 181 -7.97 -6.04 -13.78
N LYS A 182 -8.55 -7.06 -14.41
CA LYS A 182 -9.49 -6.94 -15.53
C LYS A 182 -10.94 -7.16 -15.11
N GLU A 183 -11.17 -7.67 -13.90
CA GLU A 183 -12.49 -7.89 -13.30
C GLU A 183 -13.38 -6.65 -13.40
N ASP A 184 -14.68 -6.88 -13.34
CA ASP A 184 -15.66 -5.80 -13.39
C ASP A 184 -15.57 -4.90 -12.17
N LEU A 185 -15.89 -3.62 -12.39
CA LEU A 185 -15.83 -2.63 -11.33
C LEU A 185 -16.99 -2.87 -10.36
N ALA A 186 -16.67 -3.08 -9.09
CA ALA A 186 -17.64 -3.11 -8.01
C ALA A 186 -17.12 -2.28 -6.84
N CYS A 187 -18.01 -1.57 -6.15
CA CYS A 187 -17.63 -0.79 -4.97
C CYS A 187 -17.13 -1.72 -3.86
N TRP A 188 -15.91 -1.48 -3.36
CA TRP A 188 -15.32 -2.27 -2.27
C TRP A 188 -16.15 -2.29 -0.98
N LYS A 189 -16.91 -1.21 -0.74
CA LYS A 189 -17.69 -0.99 0.47
C LYS A 189 -19.07 -1.65 0.39
N CYS A 190 -19.85 -1.34 -0.65
CA CYS A 190 -21.24 -1.79 -0.77
C CYS A 190 -21.47 -2.91 -1.80
N GLY A 191 -20.45 -3.28 -2.59
CA GLY A 191 -20.52 -4.32 -3.62
C GLY A 191 -21.26 -3.92 -4.90
N ARG A 192 -21.79 -2.69 -5.00
CA ARG A 192 -22.52 -2.23 -6.19
C ARG A 192 -21.63 -2.26 -7.43
N ALA A 193 -22.09 -2.93 -8.49
CA ALA A 193 -21.44 -2.93 -9.79
C ALA A 193 -21.45 -1.53 -10.42
N MET A 194 -20.36 -1.16 -11.09
CA MET A 194 -20.17 0.14 -11.73
C MET A 194 -19.87 -0.04 -13.21
N ARG A 195 -20.58 0.72 -14.04
CA ARG A 195 -20.42 0.65 -15.50
C ARG A 195 -19.05 1.15 -15.98
N ASN A 196 -18.48 2.15 -15.31
CA ASN A 196 -17.21 2.77 -15.71
C ASN A 196 -16.55 3.53 -14.55
N MET A 197 -15.28 3.89 -14.74
CA MET A 197 -14.47 4.62 -13.77
C MET A 197 -15.10 5.95 -13.32
N PRO A 198 -15.64 6.82 -14.21
CA PRO A 198 -16.33 8.05 -13.77
C PRO A 198 -17.43 7.79 -12.74
N THR A 199 -18.37 6.88 -13.05
CA THR A 199 -19.46 6.56 -12.11
C THR A 199 -18.99 5.93 -10.82
N LEU A 200 -17.91 5.12 -10.87
CA LEU A 200 -17.31 4.57 -9.67
C LEU A 200 -16.70 5.67 -8.80
N LYS A 201 -16.01 6.65 -9.40
CA LYS A 201 -15.38 7.75 -8.64
C LYS A 201 -16.41 8.66 -7.98
N GLU A 202 -17.50 8.99 -8.68
CA GLU A 202 -18.63 9.70 -8.08
C GLU A 202 -19.19 8.92 -6.89
N HIS A 203 -19.42 7.62 -7.05
CA HIS A 203 -19.92 6.78 -5.97
C HIS A 203 -18.96 6.67 -4.77
N LEU A 204 -17.64 6.55 -5.01
CA LEU A 204 -16.64 6.52 -3.93
C LEU A 204 -16.66 7.83 -3.13
N GLN A 205 -16.82 8.97 -3.80
CA GLN A 205 -16.97 10.27 -3.15
C GLN A 205 -18.23 10.32 -2.28
N GLU A 206 -19.37 9.86 -2.80
CA GLU A 206 -20.63 9.79 -2.03
C GLU A 206 -20.52 8.89 -0.79
N GLU A 207 -19.86 7.73 -0.92
CA GLU A 207 -19.63 6.79 0.18
C GLU A 207 -18.73 7.38 1.26
N TRP A 208 -17.68 8.12 0.88
CA TRP A 208 -16.78 8.79 1.81
C TRP A 208 -17.44 9.99 2.49
N ASP A 209 -18.17 10.82 1.75
CA ASP A 209 -18.94 11.93 2.32
C ASP A 209 -20.01 11.43 3.31
N GLY A 210 -20.67 10.32 2.95
CA GLY A 210 -21.65 9.64 3.81
C GLY A 210 -21.03 9.09 5.10
N GLU A 211 -19.84 8.50 5.02
CA GLU A 211 -19.06 8.06 6.19
C GLU A 211 -18.68 9.24 7.08
N GLY A 212 -18.17 10.32 6.49
CA GLY A 212 -17.81 11.53 7.22
C GLY A 212 -18.99 12.15 7.97
N ARG A 213 -20.17 12.23 7.35
CA ARG A 213 -21.39 12.71 8.03
C ARG A 213 -21.76 11.84 9.23
N LYS A 214 -21.71 10.51 9.09
CA LYS A 214 -22.05 9.56 10.15
C LYS A 214 -21.07 9.64 11.32
N GLU A 215 -19.77 9.65 11.03
CA GLU A 215 -18.74 9.67 12.06
C GLU A 215 -18.70 10.99 12.82
N LYS A 216 -18.83 12.14 12.14
CA LYS A 216 -18.93 13.45 12.81
C LYS A 216 -20.15 13.52 13.73
N ALA A 217 -21.30 13.03 13.27
CA ALA A 217 -22.51 12.97 14.10
C ALA A 217 -22.33 12.05 15.32
N ARG A 218 -21.56 10.96 15.18
CA ARG A 218 -21.20 10.06 16.30
C ARG A 218 -20.28 10.75 17.31
N ILE A 219 -19.29 11.51 16.84
CA ILE A 219 -18.34 12.26 17.69
C ILE A 219 -19.06 13.36 18.46
N ALA A 220 -19.94 14.13 17.81
CA ALA A 220 -20.68 15.22 18.46
C ALA A 220 -21.70 14.78 19.53
N ARG A 221 -22.03 13.47 19.58
CA ARG A 221 -22.92 12.88 20.59
C ARG A 221 -22.16 12.31 21.80
N LYS A 222 -20.84 12.26 21.76
CA LYS A 222 -19.98 11.83 22.86
C LYS A 222 -19.50 13.05 23.64
#